data_AF-A0A942P1F9-F1
#
_entry.id   AF-A0A942P1F9-F1
#
_cell.length_a   1.000
_cell.length_b   1.000
_cell.length_c   1.000
_cell.angle_alpha   90.00
_cell.angle_beta   90.00
_cell.angle_gamma   90.00
#
_symmetry.space_group_name_H-M   'P 1'
#
loop_
_entity.id
_entity.type
_entity.pdbx_description
1 polymer ?
#
loop_
_entity_poly.entity_id
_entity_poly.type
_entity_poly.pdbx_seq_one_letter_code
_entity_poly.pdbx_strand_id
1 'polypeptide(L)'
;MPHAKKDTAMFESPYIKINEHGIDLIKNYQVDKHIEYREINSILFKKGHLINNWILSLILSLLLTGFTLIWGLKSTMTFDIHSIPSSHIRSYIAFRLIIPWLLFIGGSIWIYLATKYSPVISINTNHKNYKIALKEFKKNDNLNDLIDFLAERVELIRQYNV
;
A
#
# COMPACT_ATOMS: atom_id res chain seq x y z
N MET A 1 -29.48 -6.08 -28.04
CA MET A 1 -28.51 -5.91 -26.94
C MET A 1 -27.51 -7.05 -27.05
N PRO A 2 -26.25 -6.80 -27.41
CA PRO A 2 -25.26 -7.86 -27.49
C PRO A 2 -24.95 -8.35 -26.08
N HIS A 3 -25.16 -9.64 -25.83
CA HIS A 3 -24.70 -10.30 -24.62
C HIS A 3 -23.16 -10.26 -24.64
N ALA A 4 -22.58 -9.41 -23.82
CA ALA A 4 -21.15 -9.44 -23.54
C ALA A 4 -20.83 -10.85 -23.00
N LYS A 5 -20.06 -11.59 -23.79
CA LYS A 5 -19.53 -12.91 -23.41
C LYS A 5 -18.79 -12.70 -22.09
N LYS A 6 -19.27 -13.37 -21.04
CA LYS A 6 -18.70 -13.25 -19.71
C LYS A 6 -17.39 -14.04 -19.73
N ASP A 7 -16.32 -13.39 -20.17
CA ASP A 7 -14.98 -13.97 -20.10
C ASP A 7 -14.71 -14.26 -18.62
N THR A 8 -14.65 -15.55 -18.29
CA THR A 8 -14.42 -16.02 -16.93
C THR A 8 -12.99 -15.69 -16.55
N ALA A 9 -12.81 -14.58 -15.84
CA ALA A 9 -11.51 -14.26 -15.27
C ALA A 9 -11.10 -15.38 -14.30
N MET A 10 -9.88 -15.86 -14.46
CA MET A 10 -9.34 -16.98 -13.69
C MET A 10 -8.75 -16.48 -12.37
N PHE A 11 -8.22 -15.24 -12.37
CA PHE A 11 -7.76 -14.53 -11.18
C PHE A 11 -8.28 -13.10 -11.20
N GLU A 12 -8.92 -12.65 -10.11
CA GLU A 12 -9.44 -11.29 -9.99
C GLU A 12 -8.95 -10.61 -8.70
N SER A 13 -8.64 -9.32 -8.84
CA SER A 13 -8.48 -8.37 -7.73
C SER A 13 -9.01 -6.99 -8.17
N PRO A 14 -9.19 -6.04 -7.24
CA PRO A 14 -9.63 -4.68 -7.53
C PRO A 14 -8.76 -3.90 -8.52
N TYR A 15 -7.52 -4.35 -8.76
CA TYR A 15 -6.54 -3.66 -9.60
C TYR A 15 -6.15 -4.44 -10.86
N ILE A 16 -6.39 -5.75 -10.89
CA ILE A 16 -5.98 -6.60 -11.99
C ILE A 16 -6.94 -7.78 -12.14
N LYS A 17 -7.33 -8.08 -13.38
CA LYS A 17 -7.97 -9.34 -13.77
C LYS A 17 -7.10 -10.06 -14.77
N ILE A 18 -7.01 -11.37 -14.64
CA ILE A 18 -6.15 -12.21 -15.47
C ILE A 18 -7.03 -13.31 -16.03
N ASN A 19 -7.02 -13.41 -17.35
CA ASN A 19 -7.80 -14.37 -18.12
C ASN A 19 -6.87 -15.13 -19.07
N GLU A 20 -7.44 -15.99 -19.91
CA GLU A 20 -6.68 -16.79 -20.87
C GLU A 20 -6.04 -15.96 -21.99
N HIS A 21 -6.49 -14.73 -22.22
CA HIS A 21 -6.09 -13.91 -23.38
C HIS A 21 -5.08 -12.83 -22.99
N GLY A 22 -5.09 -12.40 -21.73
CA GLY A 22 -4.18 -11.39 -21.23
C GLY A 22 -4.47 -10.95 -19.80
N ILE A 23 -4.00 -9.73 -19.52
CA ILE A 23 -4.07 -9.08 -18.23
C ILE A 23 -4.82 -7.75 -18.38
N ASP A 24 -5.94 -7.63 -17.67
CA ASP A 24 -6.72 -6.40 -17.56
C ASP A 24 -6.29 -5.59 -16.34
N LEU A 25 -5.88 -4.36 -16.57
CA LEU A 25 -5.61 -3.38 -15.53
C LEU A 25 -6.91 -2.67 -15.16
N ILE A 26 -7.25 -2.68 -13.88
CA ILE A 26 -8.45 -2.02 -13.36
C ILE A 26 -8.07 -0.75 -12.64
N LYS A 27 -8.76 0.34 -13.00
CA LYS A 27 -8.66 1.63 -12.33
C LYS A 27 -10.07 2.15 -12.11
N ASN A 28 -10.38 2.60 -10.88
CA ASN A 28 -11.71 3.10 -10.52
C ASN A 28 -12.86 2.12 -10.86
N TYR A 29 -12.65 0.82 -10.63
CA TYR A 29 -13.62 -0.25 -10.93
C TYR A 29 -13.97 -0.41 -12.42
N GLN A 30 -13.19 0.16 -13.33
CA GLN A 30 -13.33 -0.01 -14.77
C GLN A 30 -12.03 -0.59 -15.36
N VAL A 31 -12.15 -1.34 -16.46
CA VAL A 31 -11.00 -1.84 -17.21
C VAL A 31 -10.35 -0.63 -17.89
N ASP A 32 -9.18 -0.25 -17.42
CA ASP A 32 -8.38 0.87 -17.94
C ASP A 32 -7.62 0.42 -19.19
N LYS A 33 -7.04 -0.80 -19.15
CA LYS A 33 -6.26 -1.34 -20.25
C LYS A 33 -6.22 -2.86 -20.24
N HIS A 34 -6.49 -3.48 -21.38
CA HIS A 34 -6.17 -4.89 -21.64
C HIS A 34 -4.75 -5.01 -22.20
N ILE A 35 -3.97 -5.96 -21.71
CA ILE A 35 -2.62 -6.28 -22.20
C ILE A 35 -2.61 -7.75 -22.61
N GLU A 36 -2.52 -8.01 -23.91
CA GLU A 36 -2.39 -9.39 -24.41
C GLU A 36 -1.04 -9.98 -24.03
N TYR A 37 -0.99 -11.30 -23.79
CA TYR A 37 0.27 -11.97 -23.40
C TYR A 37 1.41 -11.77 -24.41
N ARG A 38 1.08 -11.62 -25.70
CA ARG A 38 2.05 -11.38 -26.77
C ARG A 38 2.75 -10.02 -26.66
N GLU A 39 2.15 -9.06 -25.99
CA GLU A 39 2.73 -7.73 -25.76
C GLU A 39 3.65 -7.69 -24.53
N ILE A 40 3.62 -8.74 -23.70
CA ILE A 40 4.38 -8.80 -22.46
C ILE A 40 5.72 -9.44 -22.74
N ASN A 41 6.79 -8.67 -22.55
CA ASN A 41 8.15 -9.15 -22.74
C ASN A 41 8.60 -9.97 -21.52
N SER A 42 8.32 -9.45 -20.33
CA SER A 42 8.66 -10.14 -19.08
C SER A 42 7.79 -9.69 -17.93
N ILE A 43 7.62 -10.59 -16.98
CA ILE A 43 6.95 -10.32 -15.72
C ILE A 43 7.94 -10.51 -14.58
N LEU A 44 8.16 -9.46 -13.81
CA LEU A 44 9.08 -9.49 -12.67
C LEU A 44 8.31 -9.47 -11.35
N PHE A 45 8.52 -10.52 -10.55
CA PHE A 45 7.98 -10.63 -9.19
C PHE A 45 9.04 -10.22 -8.19
N LYS A 46 8.77 -9.13 -7.45
CA LYS A 46 9.67 -8.63 -6.41
C LYS A 46 8.93 -8.21 -5.16
N LYS A 47 9.69 -8.17 -4.06
CA LYS A 47 9.26 -7.52 -2.82
C LYS A 47 9.46 -6.01 -2.97
N GLY A 48 8.39 -5.25 -2.92
CA GLY A 48 8.42 -3.79 -3.01
C GLY A 48 7.77 -3.12 -1.81
N HIS A 49 8.07 -1.85 -1.59
CA HIS A 49 7.28 -1.05 -0.65
C HIS A 49 5.91 -0.75 -1.28
N LEU A 50 4.87 -0.73 -0.44
CA LEU A 50 3.50 -0.43 -0.88
C LEU A 50 3.38 1.00 -1.43
N ILE A 51 4.19 1.92 -0.90
CA ILE A 51 4.17 3.34 -1.24
C ILE A 51 5.33 3.62 -2.19
N ASN A 52 5.06 4.23 -3.36
CA ASN A 52 6.09 4.55 -4.36
C ASN A 52 7.19 5.46 -3.77
N ASN A 53 6.79 6.45 -2.98
CA ASN A 53 7.68 7.40 -2.30
C ASN A 53 7.87 7.05 -0.82
N TRP A 54 8.15 5.78 -0.51
CA TRP A 54 8.23 5.29 0.86
C TRP A 54 9.27 6.04 1.71
N ILE A 55 10.41 6.45 1.12
CA ILE A 55 11.45 7.21 1.83
C ILE A 55 10.92 8.57 2.28
N LEU A 56 10.26 9.32 1.39
CA LEU A 56 9.68 10.62 1.74
C LEU A 56 8.59 10.46 2.80
N SER A 57 7.73 9.45 2.65
CA SER A 57 6.71 9.12 3.65
C SER A 57 7.34 8.78 5.01
N LEU A 58 8.46 8.06 5.01
CA LEU A 58 9.17 7.65 6.22
C LEU A 58 9.82 8.86 6.89
N ILE A 59 10.53 9.71 6.15
CA ILE A 59 11.15 10.93 6.69
C ILE A 59 10.09 11.84 7.30
N LEU A 60 8.99 12.10 6.59
CA LEU A 60 7.92 12.97 7.05
C LEU A 60 7.26 12.43 8.33
N SER A 61 6.97 11.13 8.37
CA SER A 61 6.39 10.49 9.54
C SER A 61 7.35 10.45 10.73
N LEU A 62 8.67 10.28 10.50
CA LEU A 62 9.68 10.36 11.56
C LEU A 62 9.78 11.77 12.15
N LEU A 63 9.78 12.81 11.31
CA LEU A 63 9.79 14.20 11.76
C LEU A 63 8.54 14.53 12.59
N LEU A 64 7.36 14.11 12.11
CA LEU A 64 6.09 14.32 12.82
C LEU A 64 6.07 13.58 14.16
N THR A 65 6.53 12.33 14.18
CA THR A 65 6.59 11.50 15.39
C THR A 65 7.60 12.06 16.39
N GLY A 66 8.78 12.50 15.92
CA GLY A 66 9.79 13.14 16.78
C GLY A 66 9.30 14.46 17.37
N PHE A 67 8.67 15.31 16.56
CA PHE A 67 8.10 16.58 17.02
C PHE A 67 7.01 16.37 18.08
N THR A 68 6.07 15.45 17.82
CA THR A 68 4.98 15.15 18.76
C THR A 68 5.46 14.52 20.05
N LEU A 69 6.52 13.71 19.99
CA LEU A 69 7.18 13.15 21.18
C LEU A 69 7.82 14.26 22.03
N ILE A 70 8.62 15.14 21.43
CA ILE A 70 9.23 16.27 22.15
C ILE A 70 8.15 17.17 22.76
N TRP A 71 7.09 17.45 22.00
CA TRP A 71 5.97 18.26 22.47
C TRP A 71 5.25 17.59 23.65
N GLY A 72 4.96 16.29 23.57
CA GLY A 72 4.33 15.51 24.65
C GLY A 72 5.19 15.47 25.92
N LEU A 73 6.50 15.26 25.79
CA LEU A 73 7.44 15.28 26.90
C LEU A 73 7.51 16.66 27.56
N LYS A 74 7.67 17.72 26.78
CA LYS A 74 7.69 19.10 27.32
C LYS A 74 6.36 19.43 28.00
N SER A 75 5.25 19.00 27.41
CA SER A 75 3.92 19.28 27.92
C SER A 75 3.65 18.56 29.25
N THR A 76 4.11 17.32 29.41
CA THR A 76 4.02 16.57 30.68
C THR A 76 4.93 17.15 31.77
N MET A 77 6.15 17.56 31.42
CA MET A 77 7.10 18.16 32.38
C MET A 77 6.66 19.54 32.89
N THR A 78 5.98 20.32 32.06
CA THR A 78 5.51 21.68 32.39
C THR A 78 4.03 21.72 32.79
N PHE A 79 3.45 20.57 33.08
CA PHE A 79 2.05 20.47 33.46
C PHE A 79 1.88 20.82 34.94
N ASP A 80 1.32 21.99 35.21
CA ASP A 80 0.91 22.41 36.56
C ASP A 80 -0.61 22.64 36.59
N ILE A 81 -1.32 21.71 37.23
CA ILE A 81 -2.78 21.74 37.37
C ILE A 81 -3.27 22.95 38.15
N HIS A 82 -2.46 23.47 39.09
CA HIS A 82 -2.86 24.56 39.97
C HIS A 82 -2.81 25.92 39.27
N SER A 83 -2.14 26.00 38.11
CA SER A 83 -2.00 27.22 37.31
C SER A 83 -3.14 27.45 36.29
N ILE A 84 -4.08 26.50 36.15
CA ILE A 84 -5.07 26.50 35.07
C ILE A 84 -6.42 27.05 35.54
N PRO A 85 -7.01 28.05 34.85
CA PRO A 85 -8.37 28.51 35.11
C PRO A 85 -9.38 27.36 34.99
N SER A 86 -10.25 27.20 35.99
CA SER A 86 -11.22 26.09 36.07
C SER A 86 -12.15 25.97 34.86
N SER A 87 -12.41 27.08 34.15
CA SER A 87 -13.22 27.13 32.92
C SER A 87 -12.60 26.40 31.73
N HIS A 88 -11.28 26.17 31.72
CA HIS A 88 -10.56 25.59 30.56
C HIS A 88 -9.75 24.34 30.88
N ILE A 89 -9.89 23.77 32.09
CA ILE A 89 -9.16 22.57 32.51
C ILE A 89 -9.33 21.41 31.51
N ARG A 90 -10.55 21.15 31.03
CA ARG A 90 -10.83 20.04 30.11
C ARG A 90 -10.14 20.20 28.76
N SER A 91 -10.24 21.37 28.14
CA SER A 91 -9.60 21.64 26.84
C SER A 91 -8.08 21.67 26.97
N TYR A 92 -7.57 22.21 28.07
CA TYR A 92 -6.14 22.24 28.36
C TYR A 92 -5.57 20.83 28.51
N ILE A 93 -6.21 19.96 29.29
CA ILE A 93 -5.81 18.55 29.43
C ILE A 93 -5.86 17.86 28.05
N ALA A 94 -6.93 18.02 27.28
CA ALA A 94 -7.03 17.39 25.97
C ALA A 94 -5.90 17.83 25.02
N PHE A 95 -5.65 19.13 24.89
CA PHE A 95 -4.64 19.67 23.97
C PHE A 95 -3.20 19.43 24.41
N ARG A 96 -2.92 19.50 25.72
CA ARG A 96 -1.54 19.32 26.23
C ARG A 96 -1.20 17.87 26.54
N LEU A 97 -2.15 17.06 27.01
CA LEU A 97 -1.87 15.71 27.50
C LEU A 97 -2.43 14.59 26.64
N ILE A 98 -3.41 14.82 25.77
CA ILE A 98 -4.02 13.73 24.98
C ILE A 98 -3.61 13.82 23.52
N ILE A 99 -3.77 14.99 22.90
CA ILE A 99 -3.50 15.22 21.48
C ILE A 99 -2.06 14.86 21.07
N PRO A 100 -0.99 15.25 21.81
CA PRO A 100 0.37 14.92 21.40
C PRO A 100 0.63 13.41 21.31
N TRP A 101 0.09 12.63 22.26
CA TRP A 101 0.24 11.18 22.26
C TRP A 101 -0.60 10.50 21.19
N LEU A 102 -1.80 11.02 20.91
CA LEU A 102 -2.64 10.51 19.83
C LEU A 102 -1.96 10.73 18.46
N LEU A 103 -1.36 11.90 18.26
CA LEU A 103 -0.57 12.20 17.06
C LEU A 103 0.70 11.33 16.98
N PHE A 104 1.36 11.08 18.10
CA PHE A 104 2.51 10.18 18.16
C PHE A 104 2.15 8.74 17.73
N ILE A 105 1.01 8.22 18.21
CA ILE A 105 0.50 6.91 17.79
C ILE A 105 0.18 6.92 16.28
N GLY A 106 -0.49 7.96 15.79
CA GLY A 106 -0.77 8.12 14.36
C GLY A 106 0.49 8.14 13.50
N GLY A 107 1.50 8.91 13.91
CA GLY A 107 2.81 8.96 13.25
C GLY A 107 3.51 7.60 13.24
N SER A 108 3.46 6.88 14.35
CA SER A 108 4.04 5.53 14.48
C SER A 108 3.37 4.51 13.56
N ILE A 109 2.04 4.54 13.45
CA ILE A 109 1.29 3.70 12.49
C ILE A 109 1.72 4.02 11.06
N TRP A 110 1.96 5.29 10.76
CA TRP A 110 2.36 5.70 9.43
C TRP A 110 3.78 5.23 9.07
N ILE A 111 4.71 5.29 10.03
CA ILE A 111 6.06 4.69 9.90
C ILE A 111 5.94 3.18 9.62
N TYR A 112 5.09 2.47 10.36
CA TYR A 112 4.84 1.05 10.13
C TYR A 112 4.30 0.77 8.73
N LEU A 113 3.35 1.58 8.24
CA LEU A 113 2.82 1.43 6.88
C LEU A 113 3.87 1.73 5.79
N ALA A 114 4.73 2.73 6.00
CA ALA A 114 5.79 3.08 5.05
C ALA A 114 6.85 1.98 4.94
N THR A 115 7.16 1.31 6.05
CA THR A 115 8.14 0.20 6.11
C THR A 115 7.56 -1.15 5.67
N LYS A 116 6.23 -1.26 5.55
CA LYS A 116 5.58 -2.52 5.18
C LYS A 116 5.85 -2.89 3.72
N TYR A 117 6.46 -4.05 3.55
CA TYR A 117 6.69 -4.66 2.25
C TYR A 117 5.45 -5.43 1.75
N SER A 118 5.24 -5.41 0.44
CA SER A 118 4.22 -6.19 -0.26
C SER A 118 4.85 -6.87 -1.48
N PRO A 119 4.38 -8.05 -1.89
CA PRO A 119 4.68 -8.56 -3.23
C PRO A 119 4.12 -7.58 -4.27
N VAL A 120 4.94 -7.29 -5.28
CA VAL A 120 4.61 -6.42 -6.41
C VAL A 120 4.98 -7.15 -7.69
N ILE A 121 4.07 -7.13 -8.66
CA ILE A 121 4.32 -7.58 -10.02
C ILE A 121 4.65 -6.36 -10.89
N SER A 122 5.73 -6.47 -11.64
CA SER A 122 6.12 -5.48 -12.64
C SER A 122 5.96 -6.12 -14.02
N ILE A 123 4.98 -5.67 -14.78
CA ILE A 123 4.71 -6.14 -16.14
C ILE A 123 5.45 -5.20 -17.09
N ASN A 124 6.43 -5.73 -17.80
CA ASN A 124 7.22 -4.98 -18.78
C ASN A 124 6.70 -5.29 -20.18
N THR A 125 6.19 -4.27 -20.86
CA THR A 125 5.78 -4.35 -22.27
C THR A 125 6.72 -3.53 -23.13
N ASN A 126 6.64 -3.66 -24.45
CA ASN A 126 7.45 -2.88 -25.40
C ASN A 126 7.36 -1.36 -25.22
N HIS A 127 6.29 -0.87 -24.60
CA HIS A 127 6.04 0.58 -24.49
C HIS A 127 6.03 1.10 -23.05
N LYS A 128 5.65 0.27 -22.07
CA LYS A 128 5.40 0.74 -20.69
C LYS A 128 5.70 -0.34 -19.66
N ASN A 129 6.08 0.13 -18.47
CA ASN A 129 6.24 -0.69 -17.28
C ASN A 129 5.07 -0.43 -16.32
N TYR A 130 4.32 -1.48 -16.00
CA TYR A 130 3.21 -1.43 -15.07
C TYR A 130 3.62 -2.08 -13.74
N LYS A 131 3.33 -1.42 -12.62
CA LYS A 131 3.60 -1.94 -11.27
C LYS A 131 2.29 -2.11 -10.52
N ILE A 132 2.02 -3.32 -10.05
CA ILE A 132 0.75 -3.65 -9.38
C ILE A 132 1.06 -4.39 -8.09
N ALA A 133 0.44 -3.97 -7.00
CA ALA A 133 0.59 -4.63 -5.71
C ALA A 133 -0.26 -5.91 -5.67
N LEU A 134 0.37 -7.05 -5.36
CA LEU A 134 -0.30 -8.36 -5.25
C LEU A 134 -0.71 -8.70 -3.81
N LYS A 135 -1.00 -7.69 -2.99
CA LYS A 135 -1.31 -7.87 -1.57
C LYS A 135 -2.51 -8.81 -1.35
N GLU A 136 -3.49 -8.75 -2.23
CA GLU A 136 -4.71 -9.54 -2.13
C GLU A 136 -4.50 -11.00 -2.51
N PHE A 137 -3.71 -11.26 -3.55
CA PHE A 137 -3.33 -12.62 -3.93
C PHE A 137 -2.51 -13.32 -2.85
N LYS A 138 -1.65 -12.59 -2.13
CA LYS A 138 -0.95 -13.14 -0.96
C LYS A 138 -1.90 -13.46 0.19
N LYS A 139 -2.96 -12.67 0.38
CA LYS A 139 -3.93 -12.89 1.47
C LYS A 139 -4.81 -14.13 1.21
N ASN A 140 -5.07 -14.43 -0.06
CA ASN A 140 -5.95 -15.50 -0.49
C ASN A 140 -5.20 -16.80 -0.82
N ASP A 141 -3.91 -16.91 -0.52
CA ASP A 141 -3.01 -18.04 -0.85
C ASP A 141 -2.85 -18.38 -2.35
N ASN A 142 -3.63 -17.76 -3.23
CA ASN A 142 -3.59 -17.94 -4.68
C ASN A 142 -2.37 -17.28 -5.37
N LEU A 143 -1.39 -16.77 -4.61
CA LEU A 143 -0.22 -16.10 -5.20
C LEU A 143 0.65 -17.08 -5.97
N ASN A 144 0.85 -18.30 -5.46
CA ASN A 144 1.67 -19.30 -6.12
C ASN A 144 1.00 -19.79 -7.41
N ASP A 145 -0.28 -20.11 -7.36
CA ASP A 145 -1.09 -20.49 -8.53
C ASP A 145 -1.04 -19.41 -9.62
N LEU A 146 -1.12 -18.14 -9.23
CA LEU A 146 -1.00 -17.02 -10.15
C LEU A 146 0.39 -16.97 -10.80
N ILE A 147 1.45 -17.16 -10.01
CA ILE A 147 2.83 -17.15 -10.52
C ILE A 147 3.03 -18.31 -11.49
N ASP A 148 2.54 -19.50 -11.15
CA ASP A 148 2.70 -20.70 -11.99
C ASP A 148 1.89 -20.58 -13.28
N PHE A 149 0.66 -20.07 -13.22
CA PHE A 149 -0.17 -19.76 -14.39
C PHE A 149 0.50 -18.77 -15.36
N LEU A 150 1.16 -17.73 -14.82
CA LEU A 150 1.88 -16.75 -15.63
C LEU A 150 3.22 -17.29 -16.15
N ALA A 151 3.89 -18.16 -15.40
CA ALA A 151 5.14 -18.80 -15.81
C ALA A 151 4.98 -19.66 -17.07
N GLU A 152 3.80 -20.27 -17.26
CA GLU A 152 3.47 -21.05 -18.46
C GLU A 152 3.31 -20.19 -19.73
N ARG A 153 3.02 -18.89 -19.57
CA ARG A 153 2.60 -18.01 -20.68
C ARG A 153 3.61 -16.92 -21.03
N VAL A 154 4.43 -16.50 -20.07
CA VAL A 154 5.34 -15.36 -20.22
C VAL A 154 6.66 -15.65 -19.50
N GLU A 155 7.75 -15.08 -20.00
CA GLU A 155 9.04 -15.11 -19.33
C GLU A 155 8.94 -14.44 -17.93
N LEU A 156 9.23 -15.24 -16.89
CA LEU A 156 9.00 -14.85 -15.51
C LEU A 156 10.34 -14.74 -14.76
N ILE A 157 10.62 -13.54 -14.25
CA ILE A 157 11.82 -13.24 -13.46
C ILE A 157 11.41 -13.23 -11.98
N ARG A 158 11.72 -14.30 -11.25
CA ARG A 158 11.50 -14.37 -9.79
C ARG A 158 12.69 -13.76 -9.05
N GLN A 159 12.47 -12.64 -8.36
CA GLN A 159 13.38 -12.12 -7.32
C GLN A 159 12.77 -12.27 -5.92
N TYR A 160 11.77 -13.14 -5.79
CA TYR A 160 11.01 -13.38 -4.58
C TYR A 160 11.11 -14.87 -4.24
N ASN A 161 11.76 -15.20 -3.11
CA ASN A 161 11.61 -16.50 -2.48
C ASN A 161 10.36 -16.47 -1.59
N VAL A 162 9.48 -17.43 -1.80
CA VAL A 162 8.25 -17.64 -1.03
C VAL A 162 8.59 -17.95 0.41
#